data_AF-A0A6G3MJS8-F1
#
_entry.id   AF-A0A6G3MJS8-F1
#
_cell.length_a   1.000
_cell.length_b   1.000
_cell.length_c   1.000
_cell.angle_alpha   90.00
_cell.angle_beta   90.00
_cell.angle_gamma   90.00
#
_symmetry.space_group_name_H-M   'P 1'
#
loop_
_entity.id
_entity.type
_entity.pdbx_description
1 polymer ?
#
loop_
_entity_poly.entity_id
_entity_poly.type
_entity_poly.pdbx_seq_one_letter_code
_entity_poly.pdbx_strand_id
1 'polypeptide(L)'
;MILEKSSNVCGNGIIELGEECDSGMDKDLCCGSAISSSPCKLIKGVCSPSQGDCCSNNCKFKERGSVCMKENECNHAKKCRFEDKIIFVATQRTVKEEKYKKQEQIADVTLLFV
;
A
#
# COMPACT_ATOMS: atom_id res chain seq x y z
N MET A 1 -0.23 19.53 -31.93
CA MET A 1 -1.37 19.73 -31.01
C MET A 1 -1.00 19.07 -29.71
N ILE A 2 -1.03 19.82 -28.62
CA ILE A 2 -0.66 19.34 -27.28
C ILE A 2 -1.83 18.52 -26.75
N LEU A 3 -1.61 17.23 -26.48
CA LEU A 3 -2.60 16.32 -25.91
C LEU A 3 -2.53 16.41 -24.39
N GLU A 4 -2.94 17.54 -23.83
CA GLU A 4 -2.89 17.78 -22.38
C GLU A 4 -4.29 18.04 -21.86
N LYS A 5 -4.98 16.95 -21.53
CA LYS A 5 -5.89 16.92 -20.39
C LYS A 5 -6.04 15.46 -19.96
N SER A 6 -5.23 15.01 -18.99
CA SER A 6 -5.64 13.89 -18.15
C SER A 6 -6.92 14.36 -17.44
N SER A 7 -8.08 14.07 -18.02
CA SER A 7 -9.34 14.28 -17.34
C SER A 7 -9.36 13.24 -16.24
N ASN A 8 -9.06 13.63 -15.01
CA ASN A 8 -9.23 12.74 -13.87
C ASN A 8 -10.70 12.30 -13.85
N VAL A 9 -10.97 11.00 -13.94
CA VAL A 9 -12.30 10.41 -14.08
C VAL A 9 -12.67 9.68 -12.80
N CYS A 10 -13.44 10.36 -11.95
CA CYS A 10 -14.02 9.75 -10.78
C CYS A 10 -15.04 8.66 -11.16
N GLY A 11 -14.86 7.45 -10.62
CA GLY A 11 -15.72 6.30 -10.82
C GLY A 11 -15.18 5.28 -11.81
N ASN A 12 -13.91 5.37 -12.21
CA ASN A 12 -13.23 4.38 -13.06
C ASN A 12 -12.44 3.33 -12.24
N GLY A 13 -12.32 3.53 -10.92
CA GLY A 13 -11.60 2.63 -10.00
C GLY A 13 -10.09 2.90 -9.93
N ILE A 14 -9.63 4.04 -10.45
CA ILE A 14 -8.23 4.45 -10.46
C ILE A 14 -8.14 5.76 -9.71
N ILE A 15 -7.32 5.80 -8.66
CA ILE A 15 -7.12 7.03 -7.89
C ILE A 15 -6.21 7.97 -8.68
N GLU A 16 -6.80 9.06 -9.18
CA GLU A 16 -6.09 10.10 -9.93
C GLU A 16 -5.80 11.35 -9.08
N LEU A 17 -5.08 12.32 -9.65
CA LEU A 17 -4.67 13.51 -8.90
C LEU A 17 -5.89 14.32 -8.45
N GLY A 18 -6.03 14.52 -7.13
CA GLY A 18 -7.15 15.23 -6.54
C GLY A 18 -8.30 14.33 -6.07
N GLU A 19 -8.19 13.02 -6.31
CA GLU A 19 -9.05 12.00 -5.71
C GLU A 19 -8.36 11.37 -4.50
N GLU A 20 -9.13 11.10 -3.45
CA GLU A 20 -8.61 10.41 -2.27
C GLU A 20 -8.83 8.89 -2.37
N CYS A 21 -9.86 8.49 -3.10
CA CYS A 21 -10.28 7.11 -3.34
C CYS A 21 -11.12 7.07 -4.61
N ASP A 22 -11.18 5.91 -5.26
CA ASP A 22 -12.13 5.66 -6.33
C ASP A 22 -12.60 4.21 -6.27
N SER A 23 -13.83 3.99 -5.82
CA SER A 23 -14.41 2.65 -5.73
C SER A 23 -14.92 2.11 -7.06
N GLY A 24 -14.82 2.90 -8.14
CA GLY A 24 -15.43 2.57 -9.42
C GLY A 24 -16.96 2.41 -9.28
N MET A 25 -17.47 1.35 -9.91
CA MET A 25 -18.87 0.93 -9.76
C MET A 25 -19.14 0.07 -8.51
N ASP A 26 -18.09 -0.38 -7.81
CA ASP A 26 -18.24 -1.21 -6.62
C ASP A 26 -18.69 -0.39 -5.41
N LYS A 27 -19.44 -1.05 -4.53
CA LYS A 27 -19.91 -0.43 -3.29
C LYS A 27 -18.81 -0.41 -2.25
N ASP A 28 -18.14 0.72 -2.15
CA ASP A 28 -17.30 1.05 -1.00
C ASP A 28 -18.04 2.00 -0.05
N LEU A 29 -18.15 1.61 1.21
CA LEU A 29 -18.75 2.45 2.26
C LEU A 29 -17.81 3.56 2.74
N CYS A 30 -16.54 3.47 2.39
CA CYS A 30 -15.48 4.40 2.78
C CYS A 30 -15.29 5.51 1.76
N CYS A 31 -15.62 5.26 0.49
CA CYS A 31 -15.45 6.18 -0.61
C CYS A 31 -16.79 6.73 -1.12
N GLY A 32 -16.84 8.03 -1.38
CA GLY A 32 -17.98 8.64 -2.04
C GLY A 32 -18.01 8.28 -3.53
N SER A 33 -19.13 7.71 -3.98
CA SER A 33 -19.35 7.43 -5.41
C SER A 33 -19.34 8.70 -6.26
N ALA A 34 -19.07 8.58 -7.56
CA ALA A 34 -19.04 9.68 -8.53
C ALA A 34 -20.30 10.56 -8.56
N ILE A 35 -21.45 10.02 -8.16
CA ILE A 35 -22.74 10.75 -8.10
C ILE A 35 -23.11 11.23 -6.69
N SER A 36 -22.25 10.99 -5.69
CA SER A 36 -22.48 11.41 -4.31
C SER A 36 -22.21 12.91 -4.13
N SER A 37 -22.58 13.47 -2.98
CA SER A 37 -22.25 14.85 -2.61
C SER A 37 -20.75 15.09 -2.36
N SER A 38 -19.94 14.03 -2.29
CA SER A 38 -18.49 14.09 -2.09
C SER A 38 -17.81 13.01 -2.94
N PRO A 39 -17.80 13.19 -4.28
CA PRO A 39 -17.33 12.19 -5.22
C PRO A 39 -15.83 11.96 -5.09
N CYS A 40 -15.42 10.69 -5.10
CA CYS A 40 -14.03 10.22 -5.03
C CYS A 40 -13.23 10.79 -3.84
N LYS A 41 -13.95 10.98 -2.72
CA LYS A 41 -13.41 11.42 -1.44
C LYS A 41 -13.74 10.42 -0.34
N LEU A 42 -12.91 10.38 0.70
CA LEU A 42 -13.21 9.55 1.86
C LEU A 42 -14.40 10.14 2.62
N ILE A 43 -15.50 9.39 2.66
CA ILE A 43 -16.72 9.77 3.38
C ILE A 43 -16.77 9.15 4.78
N LYS A 44 -15.94 8.14 5.04
CA LYS A 44 -15.86 7.45 6.33
C LYS A 44 -14.45 6.92 6.59
N GLY A 45 -14.01 7.04 7.84
CA GLY A 45 -12.77 6.43 8.31
C GLY A 45 -11.51 7.12 7.79
N VAL A 46 -10.42 6.35 7.71
CA VAL A 46 -9.07 6.86 7.38
C VAL A 46 -8.49 6.29 6.09
N CYS A 47 -9.16 5.28 5.51
CA CYS A 47 -8.76 4.63 4.27
C CYS A 47 -9.99 4.07 3.56
N SER A 48 -9.80 3.72 2.28
CA SER A 48 -10.75 2.98 1.45
C SER A 48 -10.10 1.70 0.91
N PRO A 49 -10.83 0.57 0.79
CA PRO A 49 -10.36 -0.62 0.06
C PRO A 49 -9.86 -0.33 -1.37
N SER A 50 -10.34 0.72 -2.03
CA SER A 50 -9.81 1.14 -3.35
C SER A 50 -8.35 1.59 -3.32
N GLN A 51 -7.86 2.03 -2.15
CA GLN A 51 -6.46 2.40 -1.96
C GLN A 51 -5.55 1.17 -1.77
N GLY A 52 -6.13 -0.01 -1.55
CA GLY A 52 -5.42 -1.28 -1.48
C GLY A 52 -5.86 -2.20 -0.34
N ASP A 53 -5.35 -3.43 -0.39
CA ASP A 53 -5.75 -4.56 0.47
C ASP A 53 -5.44 -4.39 1.96
N CYS A 54 -4.71 -3.35 2.36
CA CYS A 54 -4.46 -3.04 3.77
C CYS A 54 -5.54 -2.18 4.41
N CYS A 55 -6.53 -1.72 3.65
CA CYS A 55 -7.74 -1.18 4.22
C CYS A 55 -8.79 -2.28 4.45
N SER A 56 -9.49 -2.20 5.57
CA SER A 56 -10.65 -3.06 5.85
C SER A 56 -11.94 -2.43 5.34
N ASN A 57 -12.99 -3.25 5.17
CA ASN A 57 -14.32 -2.79 4.77
C ASN A 57 -15.01 -1.88 5.79
N ASN A 58 -14.40 -1.67 6.96
CA ASN A 58 -14.87 -0.72 7.97
C ASN A 58 -14.01 0.56 8.00
N CYS A 59 -13.31 0.85 6.90
CA CYS A 59 -12.58 2.10 6.68
C CYS A 59 -11.43 2.34 7.67
N LYS A 60 -10.80 1.24 8.12
CA LYS A 60 -9.68 1.22 9.05
C LYS A 60 -8.53 0.41 8.46
N PHE A 61 -7.30 0.82 8.74
CA PHE A 61 -6.13 0.02 8.42
C PHE A 61 -6.16 -1.33 9.13
N LYS A 62 -5.78 -2.38 8.42
CA LYS A 62 -5.53 -3.71 8.99
C LYS A 62 -4.29 -3.64 9.88
N GLU A 63 -4.17 -4.58 10.82
CA GLU A 63 -3.05 -4.61 11.77
C GLU A 63 -1.70 -4.77 11.04
N ARG A 64 -0.66 -4.14 11.59
CA ARG A 64 0.71 -4.27 11.09
C ARG A 64 1.10 -5.75 11.04
N GLY A 65 1.68 -6.17 9.92
CA GLY A 65 2.11 -7.56 9.75
C GLY A 65 1.00 -8.50 9.27
N SER A 66 -0.25 -8.04 9.18
CA SER A 66 -1.33 -8.79 8.53
C SER A 66 -1.00 -9.02 7.06
N VAL A 67 -1.23 -10.24 6.57
CA VAL A 67 -0.99 -10.59 5.17
C VAL A 67 -2.04 -9.92 4.29
N CYS A 68 -1.60 -9.06 3.37
CA CYS A 68 -2.47 -8.40 2.39
C CYS A 68 -2.41 -9.07 1.02
N MET A 69 -1.26 -9.68 0.68
CA MET A 69 -1.12 -10.46 -0.54
C MET A 69 -0.50 -11.81 -0.18
N LYS A 70 -1.18 -12.89 -0.56
CA LYS A 70 -0.65 -14.25 -0.38
C LYS A 70 0.54 -14.48 -1.32
N GLU A 71 1.42 -15.37 -0.92
CA GLU A 71 2.50 -15.85 -1.78
C GLU A 71 1.93 -16.58 -3.00
N ASN A 72 2.56 -16.38 -4.15
CA ASN A 72 2.28 -17.08 -5.40
C ASN A 72 3.60 -17.36 -6.14
N GLU A 73 3.52 -18.04 -7.28
CA GLU A 73 4.68 -18.45 -8.08
C GLU A 73 5.61 -17.29 -8.47
N CYS A 74 5.10 -16.06 -8.52
CA CYS A 74 5.85 -14.88 -8.95
C CYS A 74 6.14 -13.89 -7.82
N ASN A 75 5.56 -14.07 -6.63
CA ASN A 75 5.63 -13.07 -5.56
C ASN A 75 5.58 -13.72 -4.18
N HIS A 76 6.49 -13.30 -3.31
CA HIS A 76 6.38 -13.60 -1.88
C HIS A 76 5.18 -12.90 -1.25
N ALA A 77 4.73 -13.44 -0.11
CA ALA A 77 3.67 -12.82 0.68
C ALA A 77 4.02 -11.38 1.08
N LYS A 78 3.04 -10.49 0.99
CA LYS A 78 3.14 -9.09 1.42
C LYS A 78 2.31 -8.87 2.68
N LYS A 79 2.81 -7.99 3.55
CA LYS A 79 2.19 -7.65 4.83
C LYS A 79 2.03 -6.13 4.94
N CYS A 80 0.98 -5.68 5.63
CA CYS A 80 0.69 -4.27 5.86
C CYS A 80 1.74 -3.60 6.76
N ARG A 81 2.14 -2.37 6.41
CA ARG A 81 3.05 -1.52 7.22
C ARG A 81 2.39 -0.21 7.62
N PHE A 82 2.98 0.48 8.61
CA PHE A 82 2.44 1.73 9.18
C PHE A 82 2.56 2.95 8.27
N GLU A 83 3.49 2.95 7.30
CA GLU A 83 3.77 4.10 6.41
C GLU A 83 3.02 4.03 5.07
N ASP A 84 2.18 3.03 4.90
CA ASP A 84 1.50 2.71 3.66
C ASP A 84 0.28 3.63 3.44
N LYS A 85 0.50 4.95 3.33
CA LYS A 85 -0.54 5.89 2.85
C LYS A 85 -0.82 5.71 1.35
N ILE A 86 0.01 4.99 0.63
CA ILE A 86 -0.18 4.62 -0.78
C ILE A 86 0.48 3.25 -0.98
N ILE A 87 -0.29 2.15 -1.09
CA ILE A 87 0.30 0.85 -1.43
C ILE A 87 0.22 0.65 -2.94
N PHE A 88 1.17 1.26 -3.63
CA PHE A 88 1.80 0.56 -4.74
C PHE A 88 3.26 0.32 -4.36
N VAL A 89 3.73 -0.87 -4.71
CA VAL A 89 5.08 -1.40 -4.50
C VAL A 89 5.32 -2.02 -3.11
N ALA A 90 5.36 -3.36 -3.14
CA ALA A 90 6.24 -4.08 -2.24
C ALA A 90 7.68 -3.66 -2.51
N THR A 91 8.16 -2.67 -1.77
CA THR A 91 9.60 -2.54 -1.64
C THR A 91 10.06 -3.80 -0.92
N GLN A 92 10.85 -4.61 -1.61
CA GLN A 92 11.77 -5.59 -1.05
C GLN A 92 12.79 -4.87 -0.16
N ARG A 93 12.34 -4.15 0.89
CA ARG A 93 13.19 -3.63 1.95
C ARG A 93 13.63 -4.82 2.81
N THR A 94 14.64 -5.50 2.26
CA THR A 94 15.86 -5.91 2.96
C THR A 94 15.72 -6.78 4.21
N VAL A 95 15.23 -8.02 4.06
CA VAL A 95 15.74 -9.11 4.93
C VAL A 95 17.21 -9.45 4.60
N LYS A 96 17.72 -8.98 3.44
CA LYS A 96 19.15 -9.09 3.09
C LYS A 96 20.08 -8.26 4.00
N GLU A 97 19.61 -7.18 4.63
CA GLU A 97 20.48 -6.35 5.49
C GLU A 97 20.71 -6.97 6.88
N GLU A 98 19.76 -7.72 7.43
CA GLU A 98 19.99 -8.43 8.70
C GLU A 98 20.88 -9.66 8.55
N LYS A 99 20.90 -10.29 7.37
CA LYS A 99 21.78 -11.45 7.12
C LYS A 99 23.24 -11.05 6.91
N TYR A 100 23.50 -9.87 6.33
CA TYR A 100 24.87 -9.37 6.12
C TYR A 100 25.45 -8.70 7.38
N LYS A 101 24.64 -7.98 8.18
CA LYS A 101 25.11 -7.43 9.48
C LYS A 101 25.49 -8.51 10.50
N LYS A 102 24.86 -9.68 10.47
CA LYS A 102 25.23 -10.79 11.37
C LYS A 102 26.54 -11.46 11.02
N GLN A 103 27.09 -11.22 9.82
CA GLN A 103 28.33 -11.85 9.36
C GLN A 103 29.57 -10.99 9.61
N GLU A 104 29.46 -9.66 9.64
CA GLU A 104 30.56 -8.77 10.05
C GLU A 104 30.85 -8.82 11.55
N GLN A 105 29.86 -9.06 12.41
CA GLN A 105 30.07 -9.11 13.87
C GLN A 105 30.78 -10.39 14.37
N ILE A 106 30.90 -11.43 13.53
CA ILE A 106 31.55 -12.70 13.89
C ILE A 106 33.00 -12.75 13.38
N ALA A 107 33.41 -11.82 12.51
CA ALA A 107 34.76 -11.79 11.94
C ALA A 107 35.80 -11.03 12.79
N ASP A 108 35.40 -10.38 13.89
CA ASP A 108 36.25 -9.49 14.70
C ASP A 108 36.51 -10.03 16.13
N VAL A 109 36.62 -11.37 16.29
CA VAL A 109 36.99 -12.02 17.56
C VAL A 109 37.99 -13.17 17.34
N THR A 110 38.93 -13.03 16.39
CA THR A 110 39.96 -14.06 16.16
C THR A 110 41.36 -13.51 15.86
N LEU A 111 41.76 -12.37 16.42
CA LEU A 111 43.16 -11.93 16.32
C LEU A 111 43.66 -11.12 17.53
N LEU A 112 43.66 -11.75 18.70
CA LEU A 112 44.46 -11.35 19.87
C LEU A 112 45.07 -12.59 20.52
N PHE A 113 45.87 -13.33 19.75
CA PHE A 113 46.81 -14.33 20.25
C PHE A 113 48.02 -14.40 19.30
N VAL A 114 48.87 -13.38 19.35
CA VAL A 114 50.34 -13.50 19.16
C VAL A 114 51.00 -12.44 20.02
#